data_AF-A0A1F2R7T7-F1
#
_entry.id   AF-A0A1F2R7T7-F1
#
_cell.length_a   1.000
_cell.length_b   1.000
_cell.length_c   1.000
_cell.angle_alpha   90.00
_cell.angle_beta   90.00
_cell.angle_gamma   90.00
#
_symmetry.space_group_name_H-M   'P 1'
#
loop_
_entity.id
_entity.type
_entity.pdbx_description
1 polymer ?
#
loop_
_entity_poly.entity_id
_entity_poly.type
_entity_poly.pdbx_seq_one_letter_code
_entity_poly.pdbx_strand_id
1 'polypeptide(L)'
;MSKNPSGPRIFLKTWSGKSTFEYHGTVKDGITLHYGKGHKNRLEIRGADILKAIAVFKGKEVSIGTHHSKPPVGSFGHWFQRNVTKTSVASYLGPIFIAEGYAERGSQPDLILFL
;
A
#
# COMPACT_ATOMS: atom_id res chain seq x y z
N MET A 1 -18.02 17.97 -13.48
CA MET A 1 -18.10 16.54 -13.85
C MET A 1 -16.82 15.85 -13.41
N SER A 2 -16.88 15.08 -12.31
CA SER A 2 -15.71 14.35 -11.81
C SER A 2 -15.45 13.19 -12.77
N LYS A 3 -14.29 13.18 -13.44
CA LYS A 3 -13.87 12.04 -14.25
C LYS A 3 -13.68 10.86 -13.32
N ASN A 4 -14.58 9.88 -13.36
CA ASN A 4 -14.30 8.55 -12.82
C ASN A 4 -13.02 8.05 -13.52
N PRO A 5 -11.94 7.71 -12.80
CA PRO A 5 -10.78 7.10 -13.43
C PRO A 5 -11.21 5.68 -13.84
N SER A 6 -11.57 5.54 -15.11
CA SER A 6 -12.10 4.33 -15.74
C SER A 6 -11.00 3.32 -16.04
N GLY A 7 -10.24 2.93 -15.02
CA GLY A 7 -9.30 1.81 -15.08
C GLY A 7 -9.97 0.50 -14.67
N PRO A 8 -9.37 -0.66 -14.99
CA PRO A 8 -9.83 -1.94 -14.47
C PRO A 8 -9.71 -1.95 -12.94
N ARG A 9 -10.72 -2.56 -12.29
CA ARG A 9 -10.73 -2.77 -10.84
C ARG A 9 -9.88 -3.99 -10.53
N ILE A 10 -8.88 -3.84 -9.67
CA ILE A 10 -8.01 -4.95 -9.26
C ILE A 10 -8.35 -5.34 -7.83
N PHE A 11 -8.59 -6.63 -7.61
CA PHE A 11 -8.91 -7.20 -6.31
C PHE A 11 -7.71 -7.96 -5.78
N LEU A 12 -7.27 -7.62 -4.57
CA LEU A 12 -6.17 -8.30 -3.89
C LEU A 12 -6.58 -8.67 -2.48
N LYS A 13 -5.87 -9.66 -1.91
CA LYS A 13 -5.94 -9.94 -0.48
C LYS A 13 -5.07 -8.95 0.28
N THR A 14 -5.52 -8.56 1.48
CA THR A 14 -4.71 -7.79 2.42
C THR A 14 -3.43 -8.54 2.80
N TRP A 15 -2.45 -7.84 3.40
CA TRP A 15 -1.15 -8.41 3.76
C TRP A 15 -1.26 -9.71 4.58
N SER A 16 -2.22 -9.79 5.50
CA SER A 16 -2.48 -10.97 6.32
C SER A 16 -3.29 -12.08 5.63
N GLY A 17 -3.83 -11.81 4.44
CA GLY A 17 -4.66 -12.74 3.68
C GLY A 17 -6.11 -12.89 4.17
N LYS A 18 -6.50 -12.21 5.26
CA LYS A 18 -7.80 -12.42 5.94
C LYS A 18 -8.99 -11.71 5.29
N SER A 19 -8.74 -10.74 4.42
CA SER A 19 -9.77 -9.96 3.73
C SER A 19 -9.30 -9.54 2.35
N THR A 20 -10.24 -9.14 1.50
CA THR A 20 -9.96 -8.55 0.20
C THR A 20 -10.16 -7.04 0.23
N PHE A 21 -9.55 -6.37 -0.74
CA PHE A 21 -9.78 -4.96 -1.04
C PHE A 21 -9.72 -4.76 -2.56
N GLU A 22 -10.14 -3.58 -2.98
CA GLU A 22 -10.16 -3.18 -4.39
C GLU A 22 -9.33 -1.91 -4.58
N TYR A 23 -8.58 -1.83 -5.67
CA TYR A 23 -7.92 -0.58 -6.07
C TYR A 23 -7.92 -0.39 -7.59
N HIS A 24 -7.74 0.85 -8.01
CA HIS A 24 -7.70 1.30 -9.39
C HIS A 24 -6.48 2.21 -9.57
N GLY A 25 -5.94 2.27 -10.79
CA GLY A 25 -4.73 3.04 -11.09
C GLY A 25 -3.45 2.20 -10.98
N THR A 26 -2.30 2.85 -10.83
CA THR A 26 -0.99 2.21 -10.74
C THR A 26 -0.15 2.88 -9.66
N VAL A 27 0.86 2.20 -9.14
CA VAL A 27 1.84 2.79 -8.21
C VAL A 27 2.47 4.07 -8.79
N LYS A 28 2.75 4.07 -10.10
CA LYS A 28 3.43 5.17 -10.78
C LYS A 28 2.55 6.42 -10.93
N ASP A 29 1.29 6.22 -11.31
CA ASP A 29 0.37 7.32 -11.61
C ASP A 29 -0.47 7.73 -10.39
N GLY A 30 -0.54 6.85 -9.39
CA GLY A 30 -1.38 6.96 -8.21
C GLY A 30 -2.51 5.96 -8.22
N ILE A 31 -3.00 5.67 -7.02
CA ILE A 31 -4.03 4.67 -6.81
C ILE A 31 -5.25 5.27 -6.11
N THR A 32 -6.42 4.70 -6.40
CA THR A 32 -7.62 4.86 -5.59
C THR A 32 -7.89 3.53 -4.90
N LEU A 33 -7.82 3.53 -3.57
CA LEU A 33 -8.10 2.37 -2.73
C LEU A 33 -9.55 2.40 -2.23
N HIS A 34 -10.22 1.25 -2.35
CA HIS A 34 -11.53 0.99 -1.78
C HIS A 34 -11.43 -0.13 -0.72
N TYR A 35 -11.78 0.18 0.52
CA TYR A 35 -11.51 -0.70 1.66
C TYR A 35 -12.61 -0.66 2.74
N GLY A 36 -12.47 -1.56 3.72
CA GLY A 36 -13.44 -1.77 4.78
C GLY A 36 -14.66 -2.58 4.34
N LYS A 37 -15.61 -2.76 5.25
CA LYS A 37 -16.84 -3.55 4.98
C LYS A 37 -17.61 -2.95 3.80
N GLY A 38 -17.82 -3.75 2.76
CA GLY A 38 -18.51 -3.34 1.53
C GLY A 38 -17.76 -2.32 0.67
N HIS A 39 -16.44 -2.16 0.85
CA HIS A 39 -15.60 -1.25 0.05
C HIS A 39 -16.03 0.22 0.10
N LYS A 40 -16.71 0.61 1.19
CA LYS A 40 -17.31 1.93 1.35
C LYS A 40 -16.32 3.06 1.62
N ASN A 41 -15.14 2.73 2.17
CA ASN A 41 -14.11 3.73 2.44
C ASN A 41 -13.27 3.90 1.18
N ARG A 42 -12.90 5.14 0.88
CA ARG A 42 -12.11 5.50 -0.29
C ARG A 42 -10.91 6.34 0.12
N LEU A 43 -9.74 6.04 -0.45
CA LEU A 43 -8.55 6.86 -0.28
C LEU A 43 -7.81 6.97 -1.62
N GLU A 44 -7.51 8.20 -2.02
CA GLU A 44 -6.61 8.47 -3.13
C GLU A 44 -5.19 8.69 -2.62
N ILE A 45 -4.21 8.13 -3.32
CA ILE A 45 -2.80 8.30 -3.01
C ILE A 45 -2.08 8.64 -4.31
N ARG A 46 -1.33 9.75 -4.32
CA ARG A 46 -0.60 10.21 -5.51
C ARG A 46 0.60 9.30 -5.78
N GLY A 47 0.86 8.99 -7.05
CA GLY A 47 1.98 8.13 -7.42
C GLY A 47 3.32 8.68 -6.96
N ALA A 48 3.53 10.00 -7.02
CA ALA A 48 4.74 10.64 -6.53
C ALA A 48 5.04 10.36 -5.03
N ASP A 49 4.01 10.31 -4.19
CA ASP A 49 4.17 10.01 -2.76
C ASP A 49 4.52 8.54 -2.53
N ILE A 50 3.93 7.64 -3.33
CA ILE A 50 4.23 6.21 -3.29
C ILE A 50 5.65 5.93 -3.77
N LEU A 51 6.05 6.52 -4.90
CA LEU A 51 7.39 6.38 -5.47
C LEU A 51 8.46 6.94 -4.53
N LYS A 52 8.18 8.06 -3.84
CA LYS A 52 9.08 8.59 -2.81
C LYS A 52 9.29 7.60 -1.67
N ALA A 53 8.22 6.95 -1.21
CA ALA A 53 8.32 5.88 -0.22
C ALA A 53 9.17 4.70 -0.73
N ILE A 54 8.88 4.19 -1.93
CA ILE A 54 9.64 3.07 -2.52
C ILE A 54 11.12 3.43 -2.62
N ALA A 55 11.45 4.65 -3.06
CA ALA A 55 12.84 5.10 -3.16
C ALA A 55 13.58 5.11 -1.80
N VAL A 56 12.90 5.43 -0.70
CA VAL A 56 13.49 5.40 0.66
C VAL A 56 13.88 3.99 1.09
N PHE A 57 13.08 2.99 0.69
CA PHE A 57 13.24 1.60 1.10
C PHE A 57 13.89 0.69 0.06
N LYS A 58 14.15 1.19 -1.15
CA LYS A 58 14.74 0.43 -2.25
C LYS A 58 15.98 -0.35 -1.81
N GLY A 59 16.01 -1.64 -2.13
CA GLY A 59 17.08 -2.58 -1.78
C GLY A 59 17.08 -3.01 -0.30
N LYS A 60 16.04 -2.69 0.47
CA LYS A 60 15.96 -3.02 1.90
C LYS A 60 14.78 -3.94 2.16
N GLU A 61 15.02 -4.91 3.03
CA GLU A 61 13.96 -5.67 3.69
C GLU A 61 13.59 -4.97 4.99
N VAL A 62 12.31 -4.63 5.14
CA VAL A 62 11.80 -3.92 6.33
C VAL A 62 10.45 -4.49 6.75
N SER A 63 10.03 -4.21 7.98
CA SER A 63 8.65 -4.50 8.39
C SER A 63 7.67 -3.70 7.54
N ILE A 64 6.60 -4.36 7.07
CA ILE A 64 5.53 -3.67 6.35
C ILE A 64 4.81 -2.65 7.25
N GLY A 65 4.72 -2.91 8.56
CA GLY A 65 4.09 -2.02 9.53
C GLY A 65 2.56 -1.92 9.40
N THR A 66 1.86 -3.06 9.38
CA THR A 66 0.38 -3.12 9.25
C THR A 66 -0.39 -2.62 10.48
N HIS A 67 0.27 -2.47 11.63
CA HIS A 67 -0.39 -2.07 12.87
C HIS A 67 -1.00 -0.66 12.76
N HIS A 68 -2.32 -0.56 12.96
CA HIS A 68 -3.07 0.65 12.64
C HIS A 68 -2.66 1.89 13.44
N SER A 69 -2.40 1.75 14.74
CA SER A 69 -2.13 2.88 15.64
C SER A 69 -0.66 3.03 16.07
N LYS A 70 0.16 2.00 15.86
CA LYS A 70 1.53 1.89 16.40
C LYS A 70 2.39 1.02 15.48
N PRO A 71 2.59 1.43 14.22
CA PRO A 71 3.51 0.71 13.35
C PRO A 71 4.93 0.78 13.94
N PRO A 72 5.74 -0.30 13.81
CA PRO A 72 7.11 -0.30 14.31
C PRO A 72 7.93 0.85 13.71
N VAL A 73 8.74 1.52 14.52
CA VAL A 73 9.64 2.57 14.04
C VAL A 73 10.58 1.99 12.97
N GLY A 74 10.74 2.70 11.86
CA GLY A 74 11.53 2.24 10.71
C GLY A 74 10.78 1.32 9.74
N SER A 75 9.55 0.90 10.05
CA SER A 75 8.70 0.19 9.09
C SER A 75 8.20 1.09 7.96
N PHE A 76 7.81 0.47 6.85
CA PHE A 76 7.13 1.17 5.76
C PHE A 76 5.87 1.89 6.25
N GLY A 77 4.99 1.21 6.98
CA GLY A 77 3.76 1.78 7.49
C GLY A 77 3.98 3.00 8.40
N HIS A 78 5.02 2.96 9.24
CA HIS A 78 5.39 4.10 10.08
C HIS A 78 5.86 5.31 9.25
N TRP A 79 6.73 5.09 8.26
CA TRP A 79 7.19 6.16 7.38
C TRP A 79 6.04 6.75 6.56
N PHE A 80 5.19 5.90 5.99
CA PHE A 80 4.07 6.33 5.15
C PHE A 80 3.04 7.14 5.94
N GLN A 81 2.74 6.72 7.17
CA GLN A 81 1.82 7.44 8.05
C GLN A 81 2.29 8.85 8.40
N ARG A 82 3.61 9.02 8.59
CA ARG A 82 4.20 10.31 8.92
C ARG A 82 4.32 11.26 7.73
N ASN A 83 4.55 10.73 6.54
CA ASN A 83 4.92 11.54 5.37
C ASN A 83 3.79 11.75 4.35
N VAL A 84 2.78 10.87 4.32
CA VAL A 84 1.77 10.86 3.25
C VAL A 84 0.35 10.96 3.80
N THR A 85 -0.07 10.05 4.68
CA THR A 85 -1.44 10.02 5.20
C THR A 85 -1.52 9.35 6.56
N LYS A 86 -2.30 9.90 7.49
CA LYS A 86 -2.49 9.29 8.82
C LYS A 86 -3.25 7.95 8.77
N THR A 87 -3.89 7.63 7.64
CA THR A 87 -4.60 6.36 7.46
C THR A 87 -3.61 5.20 7.36
N SER A 88 -3.79 4.17 8.19
CA SER A 88 -3.00 2.94 8.04
C SER A 88 -3.41 2.18 6.79
N VAL A 89 -2.53 2.22 5.78
CA VAL A 89 -2.76 1.57 4.47
C VAL A 89 -1.71 0.53 4.10
N ALA A 90 -0.73 0.27 4.97
CA ALA A 90 0.35 -0.67 4.69
C ALA A 90 -0.15 -2.09 4.38
N SER A 91 -1.27 -2.50 5.01
CA SER A 91 -1.92 -3.79 4.74
C SER A 91 -2.48 -3.93 3.31
N TYR A 92 -2.69 -2.82 2.61
CA TYR A 92 -3.16 -2.77 1.23
C TYR A 92 -2.03 -2.47 0.25
N LEU A 93 -1.12 -1.57 0.61
CA LEU A 93 0.00 -1.16 -0.25
C LEU A 93 1.02 -2.28 -0.46
N GLY A 94 1.33 -3.08 0.57
CA GLY A 94 2.27 -4.19 0.42
C GLY A 94 1.90 -5.17 -0.71
N PRO A 95 0.66 -5.71 -0.74
CA PRO A 95 0.21 -6.55 -1.85
C PRO A 95 0.19 -5.85 -3.22
N ILE A 96 -0.12 -4.55 -3.29
CA ILE A 96 -0.07 -3.78 -4.54
C ILE A 96 1.36 -3.70 -5.07
N PHE A 97 2.33 -3.39 -4.20
CA PHE A 97 3.73 -3.29 -4.62
C PHE A 97 4.27 -4.62 -5.14
N ILE A 98 3.86 -5.72 -4.54
CA ILE A 98 4.21 -7.06 -5.04
C ILE A 98 3.54 -7.32 -6.39
N ALA A 99 2.24 -7.04 -6.51
CA ALA A 99 1.50 -7.26 -7.75
C ALA A 99 2.03 -6.44 -8.93
N GLU A 100 2.54 -5.23 -8.68
CA GLU A 100 3.11 -4.34 -9.69
C GLU A 100 4.65 -4.45 -9.84
N GLY A 101 5.30 -5.37 -9.11
CA GLY A 101 6.73 -5.67 -9.30
C GLY A 101 7.71 -4.69 -8.63
N TYR A 102 7.27 -3.89 -7.66
CA TYR A 102 8.12 -2.99 -6.87
C TYR A 102 8.69 -3.63 -5.60
N ALA A 103 8.17 -4.80 -5.21
CA ALA A 103 8.54 -5.47 -3.99
C ALA A 103 8.27 -6.97 -4.05
N GLU A 104 8.82 -7.69 -3.08
CA GLU A 104 8.56 -9.11 -2.82
C GLU A 104 8.15 -9.31 -1.36
N ARG A 105 7.56 -10.48 -1.05
CA ARG A 105 7.46 -10.94 0.33
C ARG A 105 8.87 -11.06 0.89
N GLY A 106 9.09 -10.53 2.09
CA GLY A 106 10.37 -10.68 2.77
C GLY A 106 10.57 -12.08 3.36
N SER A 107 11.73 -12.26 3.97
CA SER A 107 12.18 -13.49 4.62
C SER A 107 11.27 -13.97 5.77
N GLN A 108 10.44 -13.08 6.32
CA GLN A 108 9.45 -13.37 7.35
C GLN A 108 8.07 -12.83 6.96
N PRO A 109 6.97 -13.36 7.53
CA PRO A 109 5.61 -13.01 7.13
C PRO A 109 5.25 -11.51 7.19
N ASP A 110 5.89 -10.77 8.10
CA ASP A 110 5.65 -9.33 8.32
C ASP A 110 6.68 -8.42 7.63
N LEU A 111 7.59 -9.00 6.84
CA LEU A 111 8.63 -8.27 6.12
C LEU A 111 8.29 -8.13 4.64
N ILE A 112 8.72 -7.01 4.06
CA ILE A 112 8.64 -6.70 2.65
C ILE A 112 10.04 -6.31 2.17
N LEU A 113 10.45 -6.85 1.02
CA LEU A 113 11.69 -6.48 0.34
C LEU A 113 11.34 -5.56 -0.83
N PHE A 114 11.87 -4.34 -0.85
CA PHE A 114 11.68 -3.41 -1.97
C PHE A 114 12.81 -3.58 -3.01
N LEU A 115 12.44 -3.68 -4.29
CA LEU A 115 13.34 -3.94 -5.43
C LEU A 115 13.95 -2.67 -6.03
#